data_AF-Q1IBS3-F1
#
_entry.id   AF-Q1IBS3-F1
#
_cell.length_a   1.000
_cell.length_b   1.000
_cell.length_c   1.000
_cell.angle_alpha   90.00
_cell.angle_beta   90.00
_cell.angle_gamma   90.00
#
_symmetry.space_group_name_H-M   'P 1'
#
loop_
_entity.id
_entity.type
_entity.pdbx_description
1 polymer ?
#
loop_
_entity_poly.entity_id
_entity_poly.type
_entity_poly.pdbx_seq_one_letter_code
_entity_poly.pdbx_strand_id
1 'polypeptide(L)'
;MKIASALFGLLLALPAFAQNSCPVGQYQVCLVVCFCAPIDPGQGGQVLQDVERVAAASLAFALRQARDEATANGTQPIPLHIRAQLEPWYDFAVLDAARYRVGDDQQISAANALLQNPDVNAVTLIDTVIFRRAGDAEDNVALWAHELKHVQQYQELGVETFAQRYTHNSQELEGPAYKIEAEVAKALHARGTGGPR
;
A
#
# COMPACT_ATOMS: atom_id res chain seq x y z
N MET A 1 -26.77 88.44 17.93
CA MET A 1 -27.63 87.81 18.95
C MET A 1 -27.85 86.34 18.57
N LYS A 2 -27.64 85.43 19.54
CA LYS A 2 -28.03 83.98 19.59
C LYS A 2 -27.13 83.02 18.77
N ILE A 3 -26.11 82.39 19.37
CA ILE A 3 -26.10 81.15 20.21
C ILE A 3 -26.49 79.93 19.35
N ALA A 4 -25.53 79.21 18.74
CA ALA A 4 -24.74 78.09 19.29
C ALA A 4 -25.58 76.84 19.63
N SER A 5 -25.34 75.75 18.89
CA SER A 5 -25.38 74.36 19.38
C SER A 5 -24.80 73.44 18.31
N ALA A 6 -23.52 73.10 18.44
CA ALA A 6 -22.86 72.03 17.70
C ALA A 6 -22.93 70.76 18.56
N LEU A 7 -23.65 69.74 18.10
CA LEU A 7 -23.59 68.39 18.64
C LEU A 7 -22.35 67.69 18.06
N PHE A 8 -21.41 67.35 18.94
CA PHE A 8 -20.19 66.63 18.63
C PHE A 8 -20.49 65.13 18.59
N GLY A 9 -20.57 64.55 17.38
CA GLY A 9 -20.71 63.11 17.16
C GLY A 9 -19.34 62.42 17.23
N LEU A 10 -19.12 61.64 18.28
CA LEU A 10 -17.94 60.78 18.43
C LEU A 10 -18.12 59.50 17.59
N LEU A 11 -17.55 59.47 16.40
CA LEU A 11 -17.44 58.27 15.56
C LEU A 11 -16.28 57.41 16.05
N LEU A 12 -16.60 56.30 16.71
CA LEU A 12 -15.68 55.20 17.00
C LEU A 12 -15.28 54.52 15.68
N ALA A 13 -14.04 54.75 15.23
CA ALA A 13 -13.45 54.00 14.14
C ALA A 13 -13.11 52.58 14.62
N LEU A 14 -13.86 51.59 14.13
CA LEU A 14 -13.45 50.19 14.17
C LEU A 14 -12.26 50.00 13.21
N PRO A 15 -11.25 49.19 13.55
CA PRO A 15 -10.22 48.84 12.58
C PRO A 15 -10.88 48.01 11.48
N ALA A 16 -10.85 48.53 10.25
CA ALA A 16 -11.16 47.75 9.07
C ALA A 16 -10.21 46.55 9.05
N PHE A 17 -10.74 45.33 9.19
CA PHE A 17 -10.00 44.14 8.83
C PHE A 17 -9.67 44.28 7.33
N ALA A 18 -8.41 44.54 7.03
CA ALA A 18 -7.92 44.54 5.67
C ALA A 18 -8.30 43.20 5.03
N GLN A 19 -9.14 43.25 4.00
CA GLN A 19 -9.29 42.16 3.05
C GLN A 19 -7.95 42.04 2.32
N ASN A 20 -6.99 41.32 2.90
CA ASN A 20 -5.79 40.91 2.20
C ASN A 20 -6.18 39.80 1.24
N SER A 21 -6.73 40.18 0.09
CA SER A 21 -6.84 39.32 -1.08
C SER A 21 -5.43 38.87 -1.44
N CYS A 22 -5.19 37.56 -1.40
CA CYS A 22 -3.92 36.99 -1.82
C CYS A 22 -3.54 37.47 -3.24
N PRO A 23 -2.24 37.56 -3.55
CA PRO A 23 -1.77 37.91 -4.89
C PRO A 23 -2.46 37.07 -5.98
N VAL A 24 -2.63 37.62 -7.18
CA VAL A 24 -3.27 36.91 -8.30
C VAL A 24 -2.59 35.54 -8.52
N GLY A 25 -3.38 34.46 -8.51
CA GLY A 25 -2.88 33.09 -8.60
C GLY A 25 -2.51 32.44 -7.25
N GLN A 26 -2.74 33.13 -6.14
CA GLN A 26 -2.60 32.60 -4.78
C GLN A 26 -3.92 32.65 -4.04
N TYR A 27 -4.06 31.75 -3.07
CA TYR A 27 -5.27 31.58 -2.28
C TYR A 27 -4.92 31.44 -0.81
N GLN A 28 -5.86 31.84 0.04
CA GLN A 28 -5.68 31.84 1.47
C GLN A 28 -5.93 30.44 2.03
N VAL A 29 -4.91 29.86 2.68
CA VAL A 29 -4.99 28.58 3.39
C VAL A 29 -4.84 28.84 4.89
N CYS A 30 -5.78 28.34 5.71
CA CYS A 30 -5.77 28.51 7.16
C CYS A 30 -5.77 27.15 7.86
N LEU A 31 -4.66 26.83 8.54
CA LEU A 31 -4.55 25.65 9.42
C LEU A 31 -4.50 26.10 10.88
N VAL A 32 -3.40 26.76 11.27
CA VAL A 32 -3.19 27.40 12.59
C VAL A 32 -2.93 28.90 12.44
N VAL A 33 -2.29 29.28 11.33
CA VAL A 33 -2.17 30.66 10.83
C VAL A 33 -2.61 30.67 9.37
N CYS A 34 -3.11 31.81 8.90
CA CYS A 34 -3.49 31.96 7.49
C CYS A 34 -2.30 32.46 6.68
N PHE A 35 -2.00 31.81 5.57
CA PHE A 35 -0.97 32.22 4.62
C PHE A 35 -1.49 32.14 3.18
N CYS A 36 -0.92 32.95 2.30
CA CYS A 36 -1.21 32.88 0.86
C CYS A 36 -0.27 31.86 0.22
N ALA A 37 -0.85 30.85 -0.42
CA ALA A 37 -0.10 29.82 -1.15
C ALA A 37 -0.59 29.79 -2.60
N PRO A 38 0.27 29.42 -3.57
CA PRO A 38 -0.15 29.15 -4.95
C PRO A 38 -0.87 27.80 -5.05
N ILE A 39 -1.75 27.50 -4.09
CA ILE A 39 -2.53 26.27 -4.00
C ILE A 39 -3.98 26.71 -4.07
N ASP A 40 -4.61 26.47 -5.20
CA ASP A 40 -6.04 26.66 -5.34
C ASP A 40 -6.78 25.74 -4.35
N PRO A 41 -7.67 26.25 -3.50
CA PRO A 41 -8.45 25.44 -2.57
C PRO A 41 -9.35 24.42 -3.30
N GLY A 42 -9.63 24.60 -4.59
CA GLY A 42 -10.23 23.59 -5.46
C GLY A 42 -9.27 22.52 -5.99
N GLN A 43 -7.96 22.71 -5.86
CA GLN A 43 -6.89 21.79 -6.28
C GLN A 43 -6.30 20.95 -5.13
N GLY A 44 -6.80 21.08 -3.89
CA GLY A 44 -6.36 20.21 -2.78
C GLY A 44 -6.50 18.72 -3.11
N GLY A 45 -7.53 18.35 -3.87
CA GLY A 45 -7.68 16.99 -4.41
C GLY A 45 -6.66 16.62 -5.49
N GLN A 46 -6.23 17.57 -6.32
CA GLN A 46 -5.20 17.32 -7.35
C GLN A 46 -3.82 17.10 -6.72
N VAL A 47 -3.45 17.89 -5.71
CA VAL A 47 -2.20 17.71 -4.97
C VAL A 47 -2.16 16.33 -4.30
N LEU A 48 -3.26 15.90 -3.69
CA LEU A 48 -3.35 14.56 -3.09
C LEU A 48 -3.22 13.45 -4.15
N GLN A 49 -3.92 13.58 -5.27
CA GLN A 49 -3.82 12.62 -6.39
C GLN A 49 -2.43 12.54 -7.00
N ASP A 50 -1.72 13.67 -7.09
CA ASP A 50 -0.35 13.70 -7.60
C ASP A 50 0.62 13.02 -6.62
N VAL A 51 0.44 13.23 -5.32
CA VAL A 51 1.20 12.52 -4.27
C VAL A 51 0.95 11.02 -4.33
N GLU A 52 -0.31 10.59 -4.43
CA GLU A 52 -0.67 9.18 -4.58
C GLU A 52 -0.05 8.55 -5.84
N ARG A 53 -0.06 9.28 -6.97
CA ARG A 53 0.55 8.81 -8.22
C ARG A 53 2.06 8.62 -8.09
N VAL A 54 2.74 9.57 -7.45
CA VAL A 54 4.19 9.47 -7.20
C VAL A 54 4.51 8.32 -6.24
N ALA A 55 3.72 8.15 -5.18
CA ALA A 55 3.88 7.05 -4.24
C ALA A 55 3.68 5.68 -4.92
N ALA A 56 2.62 5.52 -5.71
CA ALA A 56 2.36 4.30 -6.47
C ALA A 56 3.47 3.98 -7.48
N ALA A 57 3.96 4.99 -8.22
CA ALA A 57 5.07 4.80 -9.15
C ALA A 57 6.37 4.40 -8.44
N SER A 58 6.62 4.98 -7.27
CA SER A 58 7.80 4.65 -6.44
C SER A 58 7.72 3.21 -5.91
N LEU A 59 6.54 2.79 -5.44
CA LEU A 59 6.27 1.41 -5.03
C LEU A 59 6.47 0.43 -6.18
N ALA A 60 5.91 0.71 -7.36
CA ALA A 60 6.09 -0.15 -8.54
C ALA A 60 7.56 -0.30 -8.94
N PHE A 61 8.34 0.79 -8.91
CA PHE A 61 9.77 0.75 -9.19
C PHE A 61 10.51 -0.11 -8.17
N ALA A 62 10.27 0.12 -6.88
CA ALA A 62 10.95 -0.61 -5.82
C ALA A 62 10.58 -2.10 -5.79
N LEU A 63 9.33 -2.47 -6.12
CA LEU A 63 8.93 -3.88 -6.28
C LEU A 63 9.75 -4.58 -7.36
N ARG A 64 9.91 -3.93 -8.53
CA ARG A 64 10.72 -4.48 -9.64
C ARG A 64 12.19 -4.61 -9.22
N GLN A 65 12.74 -3.56 -8.62
CA GLN A 65 14.13 -3.57 -8.16
C GLN A 65 14.39 -4.69 -7.14
N ALA A 66 13.54 -4.82 -6.12
CA ALA A 66 13.67 -5.83 -5.09
C ALA A 66 13.52 -7.25 -5.67
N ARG A 67 12.60 -7.45 -6.62
CA ARG A 67 12.43 -8.72 -7.33
C ARG A 67 13.66 -9.08 -8.15
N ASP A 68 14.23 -8.12 -8.89
CA ASP A 68 15.41 -8.34 -9.72
C ASP A 68 16.64 -8.65 -8.86
N GLU A 69 16.79 -7.98 -7.72
CA GLU A 69 17.82 -8.29 -6.73
C GLU A 69 17.65 -9.70 -6.13
N ALA A 70 16.43 -10.07 -5.73
CA ALA A 70 16.14 -11.41 -5.23
C ALA A 70 16.47 -12.48 -6.28
N THR A 71 16.13 -12.23 -7.54
CA THR A 71 16.44 -13.12 -8.67
C THR A 71 17.94 -13.24 -8.89
N ALA A 72 18.67 -12.12 -8.87
CA ALA A 72 20.13 -12.10 -9.02
C ALA A 72 20.84 -12.86 -7.89
N ASN A 73 20.28 -12.84 -6.69
CA ASN A 73 20.79 -13.58 -5.53
C ASN A 73 20.39 -15.07 -5.51
N GLY A 74 19.57 -15.50 -6.47
CA GLY A 74 19.10 -16.87 -6.62
C GLY A 74 17.77 -17.12 -5.91
N THR A 75 16.87 -17.81 -6.62
CA THR A 75 15.56 -18.21 -6.14
C THR A 75 15.31 -19.69 -6.42
N GLN A 76 14.36 -20.27 -5.71
CA GLN A 76 13.94 -21.66 -5.84
C GLN A 76 12.48 -21.75 -6.33
N PRO A 77 12.08 -22.78 -7.07
CA PRO A 77 10.66 -23.03 -7.36
C PRO A 77 9.90 -23.45 -6.10
N ILE A 78 8.57 -23.34 -6.09
CA ILE A 78 7.74 -23.85 -4.99
C ILE A 78 8.14 -25.30 -4.65
N PRO A 79 8.33 -25.67 -3.36
CA PRO A 79 8.55 -27.05 -2.97
C PRO A 79 7.44 -27.96 -3.49
N LEU A 80 7.81 -29.11 -4.06
CA LEU A 80 6.87 -29.96 -4.82
C LEU A 80 5.66 -30.41 -3.97
N HIS A 81 5.87 -30.73 -2.69
CA HIS A 81 4.79 -31.13 -1.79
C HIS A 81 3.84 -29.99 -1.45
N ILE A 82 4.31 -28.74 -1.43
CA ILE A 82 3.45 -27.57 -1.30
C ILE A 82 2.69 -27.32 -2.60
N ARG A 83 3.40 -27.33 -3.74
CA ARG A 83 2.79 -27.13 -5.07
C ARG A 83 1.64 -28.10 -5.32
N ALA A 84 1.87 -29.41 -5.11
CA ALA A 84 0.87 -30.45 -5.32
C ALA A 84 -0.36 -30.28 -4.40
N GLN A 85 -0.15 -29.81 -3.17
CA GLN A 85 -1.27 -29.49 -2.30
C GLN A 85 -2.07 -28.32 -2.87
N LEU A 86 -1.40 -27.31 -3.44
CA LEU A 86 -2.02 -26.06 -3.87
C LEU A 86 -2.71 -26.07 -5.25
N GLU A 87 -2.46 -27.11 -6.07
CA GLU A 87 -3.09 -27.32 -7.38
C GLU A 87 -4.61 -27.14 -7.43
N PRO A 88 -5.41 -27.53 -6.41
CA PRO A 88 -6.86 -27.34 -6.46
C PRO A 88 -7.33 -25.89 -6.31
N TRP A 89 -6.47 -24.97 -5.83
CA TRP A 89 -6.86 -23.58 -5.55
C TRP A 89 -6.29 -22.58 -6.56
N TYR A 90 -5.23 -22.93 -7.28
CA TYR A 90 -4.53 -22.03 -8.19
C TYR A 90 -4.29 -22.66 -9.56
N ASP A 91 -4.42 -21.83 -10.59
CA ASP A 91 -4.06 -22.23 -11.95
C ASP A 91 -2.57 -22.54 -12.08
N PHE A 92 -2.25 -23.43 -13.02
CA PHE A 92 -0.86 -23.82 -13.31
C PHE A 92 0.05 -22.62 -13.54
N ALA A 93 -0.42 -21.57 -14.23
CA ALA A 93 0.38 -20.39 -14.54
C ALA A 93 0.82 -19.61 -13.28
N VAL A 94 0.02 -19.60 -12.22
CA VAL A 94 0.36 -18.96 -10.94
C VAL A 94 1.42 -19.81 -10.22
N LEU A 95 1.17 -21.12 -10.12
CA LEU A 95 2.06 -22.08 -9.44
C LEU A 95 3.43 -22.20 -10.14
N ASP A 96 3.45 -22.10 -11.46
CA ASP A 96 4.67 -22.27 -12.26
C ASP A 96 5.54 -21.02 -12.31
N ALA A 97 4.92 -19.84 -12.31
CA ALA A 97 5.63 -18.56 -12.28
C ALA A 97 6.31 -18.33 -10.93
N ALA A 98 5.67 -18.74 -9.83
CA ALA A 98 6.12 -18.41 -8.50
C ALA A 98 7.52 -18.99 -8.19
N ARG A 99 8.34 -18.14 -7.58
CA ARG A 99 9.65 -18.46 -7.03
C ARG A 99 9.68 -18.06 -5.55
N TYR A 100 10.60 -18.61 -4.79
CA TYR A 100 10.85 -18.16 -3.44
C TYR A 100 12.32 -18.03 -3.10
N ARG A 101 12.56 -17.28 -2.03
CA ARG A 101 13.83 -17.21 -1.32
C ARG A 101 13.56 -17.06 0.17
N VAL A 102 14.44 -17.58 1.00
CA VAL A 102 14.49 -17.24 2.42
C VAL A 102 15.41 -16.02 2.56
N GLY A 103 14.82 -14.88 2.90
CA GLY A 103 15.54 -13.61 3.04
C GLY A 103 16.32 -13.52 4.34
N ASP A 104 17.36 -12.69 4.35
CA ASP A 104 17.96 -12.21 5.60
C ASP A 104 17.14 -11.06 6.20
N ASP A 105 17.47 -10.66 7.44
CA ASP A 105 16.75 -9.60 8.15
C ASP A 105 16.73 -8.26 7.37
N GLN A 106 17.75 -7.99 6.56
CA GLN A 106 17.86 -6.75 5.78
C GLN A 106 16.92 -6.77 4.56
N GLN A 107 16.85 -7.88 3.82
CA GLN A 107 15.96 -8.05 2.69
C GLN A 107 14.49 -8.00 3.10
N ILE A 108 14.14 -8.65 4.22
CA ILE A 108 12.80 -8.59 4.80
C ILE A 108 12.48 -7.17 5.28
N SER A 109 13.40 -6.49 5.95
CA SER A 109 13.18 -5.11 6.40
C SER A 109 12.93 -4.14 5.24
N ALA A 110 13.64 -4.31 4.13
CA ALA A 110 13.43 -3.52 2.92
C ALA A 110 12.06 -3.81 2.27
N ALA A 111 11.67 -5.09 2.17
CA ALA A 111 10.36 -5.49 1.67
C ALA A 111 9.21 -5.00 2.56
N ASN A 112 9.38 -5.07 3.88
CA ASN A 112 8.41 -4.57 4.86
C ASN A 112 8.27 -3.06 4.78
N ALA A 113 9.38 -2.33 4.67
CA ALA A 113 9.37 -0.88 4.50
C ALA A 113 8.65 -0.47 3.21
N LEU A 114 8.81 -1.26 2.15
CA LEU A 114 8.15 -1.02 0.87
C LEU A 114 6.63 -1.17 0.95
N LEU A 115 6.15 -2.22 1.63
CA LEU A 115 4.72 -2.48 1.80
C LEU A 115 4.11 -1.85 3.06
N GLN A 116 4.91 -1.13 3.84
CA GLN A 116 4.53 -0.55 5.14
C GLN A 116 3.94 -1.58 6.11
N ASN A 117 4.37 -2.84 6.04
CA ASN A 117 3.85 -3.94 6.85
C ASN A 117 4.97 -4.58 7.69
N PRO A 118 5.08 -4.25 8.99
CA PRO A 118 6.22 -4.68 9.82
C PRO A 118 6.15 -6.15 10.25
N ASP A 119 4.97 -6.76 10.26
CA ASP A 119 4.69 -8.03 10.94
C ASP A 119 4.37 -9.19 10.00
N VAL A 120 5.04 -9.24 8.84
CA VAL A 120 4.82 -10.31 7.85
C VAL A 120 5.89 -11.40 7.90
N ASN A 121 5.42 -12.64 7.75
CA ASN A 121 6.27 -13.85 7.66
C ASN A 121 6.80 -14.07 6.24
N ALA A 122 6.11 -13.52 5.24
CA ALA A 122 6.52 -13.54 3.84
C ALA A 122 6.07 -12.27 3.12
N VAL A 123 6.73 -11.94 2.01
CA VAL A 123 6.34 -10.83 1.12
C VAL A 123 6.46 -11.30 -0.33
N THR A 124 5.40 -11.07 -1.12
CA THR A 124 5.42 -11.35 -2.56
C THR A 124 5.89 -10.13 -3.38
N LEU A 125 7.05 -10.28 -4.00
CA LEU A 125 7.64 -9.35 -4.97
C LEU A 125 7.35 -9.83 -6.39
N ILE A 126 6.20 -9.44 -6.95
CA ILE A 126 5.72 -9.82 -8.30
C ILE A 126 5.50 -11.33 -8.43
N ASP A 127 6.53 -12.08 -8.77
CA ASP A 127 6.55 -13.55 -8.92
C ASP A 127 7.41 -14.23 -7.85
N THR A 128 8.10 -13.46 -7.01
CA THR A 128 9.10 -13.97 -6.07
C THR A 128 8.66 -13.72 -4.62
N VAL A 129 8.45 -14.80 -3.87
CA VAL A 129 8.06 -14.76 -2.46
C VAL A 129 9.31 -14.78 -1.57
N ILE A 130 9.48 -13.76 -0.74
CA ILE A 130 10.56 -13.68 0.24
C ILE A 130 10.02 -14.11 1.58
N PHE A 131 10.43 -15.29 2.06
CA PHE A 131 10.09 -15.80 3.38
C PHE A 131 11.10 -15.35 4.42
N ARG A 132 10.63 -15.02 5.62
CA ARG A 132 11.49 -14.72 6.78
C ARG A 132 12.15 -15.97 7.34
N ARG A 133 11.43 -17.09 7.38
CA ARG A 133 11.90 -18.36 7.97
C ARG A 133 11.81 -19.47 6.93
N ALA A 134 12.85 -20.32 6.87
CA ALA A 134 12.87 -21.48 5.99
C ALA A 134 11.68 -22.43 6.24
N GLY A 135 11.32 -22.68 7.50
CA GLY A 135 10.17 -23.53 7.82
C GLY A 135 8.83 -22.99 7.31
N ASP A 136 8.67 -21.67 7.16
CA ASP A 136 7.46 -21.12 6.53
C ASP A 136 7.46 -21.40 5.02
N ALA A 137 8.62 -21.25 4.36
CA ALA A 137 8.79 -21.56 2.94
C ALA A 137 8.63 -23.06 2.64
N GLU A 138 9.03 -23.92 3.57
CA GLU A 138 9.10 -25.38 3.37
C GLU A 138 7.84 -26.11 3.81
N ASP A 139 7.12 -25.63 4.83
CA ASP A 139 6.02 -26.39 5.44
C ASP A 139 4.68 -25.65 5.52
N ASN A 140 4.67 -24.32 5.36
CA ASN A 140 3.45 -23.53 5.57
C ASN A 140 2.63 -23.35 4.29
N VAL A 141 1.86 -24.38 3.94
CA VAL A 141 0.98 -24.40 2.75
C VAL A 141 -0.07 -23.30 2.77
N ALA A 142 -0.60 -22.93 3.93
CA ALA A 142 -1.61 -21.87 4.04
C ALA A 142 -1.00 -20.49 3.75
N LEU A 143 0.18 -20.19 4.31
CA LEU A 143 0.91 -18.96 3.98
C LEU A 143 1.28 -18.91 2.50
N TRP A 144 1.71 -20.02 1.90
CA TRP A 144 1.90 -20.07 0.45
C TRP A 144 0.64 -19.73 -0.34
N ALA A 145 -0.54 -20.17 0.13
CA ALA A 145 -1.79 -19.78 -0.50
C ALA A 145 -2.06 -18.29 -0.41
N HIS A 146 -1.66 -17.62 0.67
CA HIS A 146 -1.69 -16.16 0.78
C HIS A 146 -0.81 -15.52 -0.30
N GLU A 147 0.47 -15.89 -0.33
CA GLU A 147 1.47 -15.28 -1.20
C GLU A 147 1.17 -15.49 -2.69
N LEU A 148 0.67 -16.68 -3.06
CA LEU A 148 0.24 -16.95 -4.43
C LEU A 148 -0.96 -16.10 -4.86
N LYS A 149 -1.78 -15.63 -3.91
CA LYS A 149 -2.84 -14.68 -4.25
C LYS A 149 -2.25 -13.36 -4.76
N HIS A 150 -1.16 -12.90 -4.17
CA HIS A 150 -0.45 -11.73 -4.66
C HIS A 150 0.20 -11.99 -6.02
N VAL A 151 0.81 -13.17 -6.24
CA VAL A 151 1.32 -13.55 -7.57
C VAL A 151 0.21 -13.49 -8.63
N GLN A 152 -0.95 -14.05 -8.33
CA GLN A 152 -2.13 -13.98 -9.20
C GLN A 152 -2.55 -12.52 -9.45
N GLN A 153 -2.64 -11.69 -8.40
CA GLN A 153 -2.99 -10.28 -8.53
C GLN A 153 -2.01 -9.51 -9.41
N TYR A 154 -0.70 -9.78 -9.30
CA TYR A 154 0.29 -9.17 -10.20
C TYR A 154 0.12 -9.61 -11.64
N GLN A 155 -0.20 -10.89 -11.89
CA GLN A 155 -0.49 -11.39 -13.24
C GLN A 155 -1.74 -10.75 -13.85
N GLU A 156 -2.79 -10.56 -13.04
CA GLU A 156 -4.08 -10.01 -13.50
C GLU A 156 -4.05 -8.48 -13.68
N LEU A 157 -3.39 -7.77 -12.78
CA LEU A 157 -3.43 -6.30 -12.71
C LEU A 157 -2.22 -5.63 -13.37
N GLY A 158 -1.08 -6.32 -13.40
CA GLY A 158 0.23 -5.70 -13.60
C GLY A 158 0.73 -4.96 -12.36
N VAL A 159 2.03 -4.65 -12.33
CA VAL A 159 2.72 -4.06 -11.17
C VAL A 159 2.23 -2.64 -10.87
N GLU A 160 1.98 -1.86 -11.91
CA GLU A 160 1.55 -0.46 -11.81
C GLU A 160 0.17 -0.35 -11.14
N THR A 161 -0.80 -1.12 -11.63
CA THR A 161 -2.16 -1.14 -11.09
C THR A 161 -2.17 -1.74 -9.69
N PHE A 162 -1.37 -2.78 -9.44
CA PHE A 162 -1.20 -3.33 -8.10
C PHE A 162 -0.69 -2.25 -7.14
N ALA A 163 0.42 -1.57 -7.48
CA ALA A 163 1.01 -0.55 -6.63
C ALA A 163 0.07 0.62 -6.37
N GLN A 164 -0.71 1.04 -7.37
CA GLN A 164 -1.74 2.06 -7.22
C GLN A 164 -2.80 1.64 -6.20
N ARG A 165 -3.37 0.43 -6.37
CA ARG A 165 -4.40 -0.09 -5.46
C ARG A 165 -3.86 -0.30 -4.05
N TYR A 166 -2.63 -0.83 -3.93
CA TYR A 166 -1.99 -1.08 -2.64
C TYR A 166 -1.73 0.23 -1.88
N THR A 167 -1.23 1.26 -2.58
CA THR A 167 -0.98 2.58 -1.99
C THR A 167 -2.27 3.28 -1.56
N HIS A 168 -3.36 3.09 -2.31
CA HIS A 168 -4.65 3.70 -2.00
C HIS A 168 -5.41 2.95 -0.90
N ASN A 169 -5.51 1.62 -1.00
CA ASN A 169 -6.23 0.76 -0.08
C ASN A 169 -5.68 -0.68 -0.14
N SER A 170 -4.66 -0.98 0.66
CA SER A 170 -4.05 -2.32 0.72
C SER A 170 -5.03 -3.43 1.09
N GLN A 171 -6.07 -3.13 1.88
CA GLN A 171 -7.06 -4.12 2.32
C GLN A 171 -7.83 -4.77 1.16
N GLU A 172 -7.98 -4.08 0.02
CA GLU A 172 -8.59 -4.64 -1.20
C GLU A 172 -7.78 -5.80 -1.79
N LEU A 173 -6.46 -5.80 -1.58
CA LEU A 173 -5.55 -6.82 -2.08
C LEU A 173 -5.23 -7.87 -1.01
N GLU A 174 -5.06 -7.45 0.24
CA GLU A 174 -4.78 -8.30 1.40
C GLU A 174 -6.01 -9.15 1.81
N GLY A 175 -7.22 -8.59 1.75
CA GLY A 175 -8.45 -9.29 2.16
C GLY A 175 -8.68 -10.62 1.42
N PRO A 176 -8.61 -10.64 0.07
CA PRO A 176 -8.65 -11.88 -0.69
C PRO A 176 -7.53 -12.87 -0.36
N ALA A 177 -6.33 -12.39 -0.03
CA ALA A 177 -5.18 -13.23 0.33
C ALA A 177 -5.38 -13.93 1.68
N TYR A 178 -5.82 -13.20 2.72
CA TYR A 178 -6.20 -13.79 4.00
C TYR A 178 -7.37 -14.78 3.89
N LYS A 179 -8.32 -14.50 2.99
CA LYS A 179 -9.46 -15.39 2.78
C LYS A 179 -9.01 -16.77 2.29
N ILE A 180 -8.18 -16.81 1.25
CA ILE A 180 -7.73 -18.10 0.69
C ILE A 180 -6.77 -18.82 1.64
N GLU A 181 -5.92 -18.10 2.37
CA GLU A 181 -5.10 -18.66 3.45
C GLU A 181 -5.97 -19.41 4.47
N ALA A 182 -7.04 -18.78 4.94
CA ALA A 182 -7.96 -19.38 5.90
C ALA A 182 -8.71 -20.60 5.33
N GLU A 183 -9.13 -20.54 4.06
CA GLU A 183 -9.78 -21.66 3.38
C GLU A 183 -8.86 -22.88 3.24
N VAL A 184 -7.60 -22.64 2.85
CA VAL A 184 -6.57 -23.68 2.73
C VAL A 184 -6.22 -24.26 4.10
N ALA A 185 -5.97 -23.42 5.11
CA ALA A 185 -5.70 -23.87 6.47
C ALA A 185 -6.81 -24.79 6.99
N LYS A 186 -8.08 -24.39 6.80
CA LYS A 186 -9.25 -25.20 7.17
C LYS A 186 -9.27 -26.55 6.44
N ALA A 187 -8.99 -26.55 5.14
CA ALA A 187 -8.97 -27.79 4.35
C ALA A 187 -7.86 -28.75 4.81
N LEU A 188 -6.68 -28.23 5.16
CA LEU A 188 -5.55 -29.02 5.67
C LEU A 188 -5.88 -29.62 7.04
N HIS A 189 -6.47 -28.85 7.95
CA HIS A 189 -6.93 -29.35 9.25
C HIS A 189 -7.95 -30.49 9.09
N ALA A 190 -8.93 -30.33 8.20
CA ALA A 190 -9.92 -31.37 7.94
C ALA A 190 -9.29 -32.68 7.45
N ARG A 191 -8.31 -32.60 6.53
CA ARG A 191 -7.56 -33.77 6.02
C ARG A 191 -6.73 -34.44 7.12
N GLY A 192 -6.08 -33.66 7.98
CA GLY A 192 -5.30 -34.19 9.11
C GLY A 192 -6.16 -34.91 10.16
N THR A 193 -7.39 -34.45 10.38
CA THR A 193 -8.34 -35.09 11.34
C THR A 193 -9.10 -36.29 10.77
N GLY A 194 -9.09 -36.49 9.46
CA GLY A 194 -9.86 -37.53 8.74
C GLY A 194 -9.04 -38.66 8.11
N GLY A 195 -7.72 -38.71 8.33
CA GLY A 195 -6.85 -39.78 7.83
C GLY A 195 -7.17 -41.14 8.49
N PRO A 196 -6.96 -42.27 7.79
CA PRO A 196 -7.33 -43.59 8.32
C PRO A 196 -6.50 -43.91 9.57
N ARG A 197 -7.18 -44.29 10.66
CA ARG A 197 -6.57 -45.01 11.78
C ARG A 197 -6.34 -46.46 11.41
#